data_AF-A0A418IPP8-F1
#
_entry.id   AF-A0A418IPP8-F1
#
_cell.length_a   1.000
_cell.length_b   1.000
_cell.length_c   1.000
_cell.angle_alpha   90.00
_cell.angle_beta   90.00
_cell.angle_gamma   90.00
#
_symmetry.space_group_name_H-M   'P 1'
#
loop_
_entity.id
_entity.type
_entity.pdbx_description
1 polymer ?
#
loop_
_entity_poly.entity_id
_entity_poly.type
_entity_poly.pdbx_seq_one_letter_code
_entity_poly.pdbx_strand_id
1 'polypeptide(L)'
;MFKLDSVESVKKAIRVDHDFDDDLIMEVYLPGAINEVKTAVSLNMEDEPFYKDNPLFNLAVLNIVAHHNDNRSITTNEQSFEVPASSMALIQTLRSDLTKWRSDNLEVIADES
;
A
#
# COMPACT_ATOMS: atom_id res chain seq x y z
N MET A 1 -11.18 13.29 5.79
CA MET A 1 -10.86 11.85 5.82
C MET A 1 -9.86 11.59 4.72
N PHE A 2 -8.78 10.83 4.98
CA PHE A 2 -7.78 10.47 3.97
C PHE A 2 -8.39 9.53 2.93
N LYS A 3 -7.99 9.69 1.66
CA LYS A 3 -8.44 8.84 0.55
C LYS A 3 -7.26 8.47 -0.34
N LEU A 4 -7.03 7.18 -0.56
CA LEU A 4 -5.87 6.71 -1.32
C LEU A 4 -5.99 7.01 -2.83
N ASP A 5 -7.21 7.21 -3.34
CA ASP A 5 -7.51 7.58 -4.73
C ASP A 5 -7.49 9.11 -4.97
N SER A 6 -7.14 9.90 -3.97
CA SER A 6 -7.09 11.36 -4.05
C SER A 6 -5.66 11.85 -4.18
N VAL A 7 -5.33 12.49 -5.30
CA VAL A 7 -4.01 13.10 -5.54
C VAL A 7 -3.56 14.02 -4.40
N GLU A 8 -4.45 14.88 -3.92
CA GLU A 8 -4.18 15.77 -2.77
C GLU A 8 -3.88 15.02 -1.47
N SER A 9 -4.60 13.92 -1.22
CA SER A 9 -4.36 13.10 -0.04
C SER A 9 -3.01 12.39 -0.10
N VAL A 10 -2.69 11.82 -1.27
CA VAL A 10 -1.42 11.12 -1.51
C VAL A 10 -0.25 12.10 -1.43
N LYS A 11 -0.29 13.23 -2.16
CA LYS A 11 0.72 14.30 -2.12
C LYS A 11 1.00 14.76 -0.69
N LYS A 12 -0.06 15.06 0.07
CA LYS A 12 0.07 15.47 1.46
C LYS A 12 0.73 14.40 2.34
N ALA A 13 0.43 13.12 2.10
CA ALA A 13 1.02 12.02 2.86
C ALA A 13 2.51 11.84 2.55
N ILE A 14 2.93 12.03 1.29
CA ILE A 14 4.32 11.90 0.86
C ILE A 14 5.10 13.23 0.88
N ARG A 15 4.48 14.32 1.38
CA ARG A 15 5.06 15.67 1.51
C ARG A 15 5.46 16.33 0.19
N VAL A 16 4.67 16.09 -0.86
CA VAL A 16 4.77 16.81 -2.14
C VAL A 16 3.81 18.00 -2.11
N ASP A 17 4.30 19.18 -2.48
CA ASP A 17 3.57 20.46 -2.46
C ASP A 17 3.41 21.10 -3.85
N HIS A 18 3.72 20.34 -4.91
CA HIS A 18 3.64 20.76 -6.30
C HIS A 18 2.91 19.72 -7.16
N ASP A 19 2.53 20.11 -8.37
CA ASP A 19 1.67 19.29 -9.24
C ASP A 19 2.43 18.64 -10.42
N PHE A 20 3.76 18.86 -10.52
CA PHE A 20 4.57 18.39 -11.66
C PHE A 20 4.51 16.88 -11.90
N ASP A 21 4.37 16.10 -10.83
CA ASP A 21 4.41 14.63 -10.88
C ASP A 21 3.04 14.01 -10.57
N ASP A 22 1.94 14.77 -10.62
CA ASP A 22 0.60 14.26 -10.28
C ASP A 22 0.25 13.02 -11.10
N ASP A 23 0.43 13.07 -12.42
CA ASP A 23 0.18 11.93 -13.31
C ASP A 23 1.12 10.75 -12.99
N LEU A 24 2.40 11.03 -12.73
CA LEU A 24 3.39 10.01 -12.41
C LEU A 24 3.07 9.30 -11.07
N ILE A 25 2.67 10.07 -10.06
CA ILE A 25 2.26 9.56 -8.76
C ILE A 25 1.00 8.70 -8.90
N MET A 26 -0.03 9.21 -9.57
CA MET A 26 -1.35 8.58 -9.60
C MET A 26 -1.46 7.44 -10.62
N GLU A 27 -0.78 7.53 -11.76
CA GLU A 27 -0.91 6.57 -12.86
C GLU A 27 0.20 5.50 -12.86
N VAL A 28 1.32 5.74 -12.16
CA VAL A 28 2.46 4.81 -12.15
C VAL A 28 2.81 4.35 -10.74
N TYR A 29 3.17 5.26 -9.83
CA TYR A 29 3.68 4.87 -8.52
C TYR A 29 2.61 4.25 -7.63
N LEU A 30 1.45 4.88 -7.54
CA LEU A 30 0.34 4.40 -6.72
C LEU A 30 -0.17 3.02 -7.17
N PRO A 31 -0.54 2.77 -8.43
CA PRO A 31 -0.99 1.45 -8.86
C PRO A 31 0.11 0.38 -8.75
N GLY A 32 1.37 0.75 -9.01
CA GLY A 32 2.52 -0.15 -8.81
C GLY A 32 2.65 -0.58 -7.35
N ALA A 33 2.62 0.38 -6.41
CA ALA A 33 2.69 0.12 -4.98
C ALA A 33 1.51 -0.70 -4.46
N ILE A 34 0.28 -0.42 -4.91
CA ILE A 34 -0.92 -1.21 -4.60
C ILE A 34 -0.72 -2.66 -5.04
N ASN A 35 -0.27 -2.87 -6.29
CA ASN A 35 -0.04 -4.19 -6.84
C ASN A 35 1.06 -4.95 -6.10
N GLU A 36 2.14 -4.27 -5.73
CA GLU A 36 3.25 -4.86 -4.95
C GLU A 36 2.77 -5.35 -3.58
N VAL A 37 2.07 -4.50 -2.82
CA VAL A 37 1.54 -4.87 -1.49
C VAL A 37 0.53 -6.01 -1.61
N LYS A 38 -0.41 -5.95 -2.57
CA LYS A 38 -1.40 -7.02 -2.76
C LYS A 38 -0.74 -8.34 -3.17
N THR A 39 0.23 -8.31 -4.07
CA THR A 39 0.98 -9.51 -4.47
C THR A 39 1.70 -10.14 -3.30
N ALA A 40 2.26 -9.31 -2.41
CA ALA A 40 2.90 -9.81 -1.21
C ALA A 40 1.90 -10.35 -0.19
N VAL A 41 0.70 -9.77 -0.06
CA VAL A 41 -0.28 -10.17 0.96
C VAL A 41 -1.20 -11.30 0.47
N SER A 42 -2.01 -11.04 -0.57
CA SER A 42 -2.90 -11.99 -1.23
C SER A 42 -3.52 -11.40 -2.50
N LEU A 43 -3.65 -12.23 -3.54
CA LEU A 43 -4.32 -11.90 -4.80
C LEU A 43 -5.72 -12.56 -4.92
N ASN A 44 -6.21 -13.22 -3.88
CA ASN A 44 -7.55 -13.83 -3.95
C ASN A 44 -8.61 -12.74 -4.01
N MET A 45 -9.55 -12.85 -4.95
CA MET A 45 -10.63 -11.87 -5.11
C MET A 45 -11.50 -11.73 -3.85
N GLU A 46 -11.66 -12.80 -3.08
CA GLU A 46 -12.42 -12.82 -1.82
C GLU A 46 -11.80 -11.92 -0.74
N ASP A 47 -10.50 -11.63 -0.83
CA ASP A 47 -9.80 -10.77 0.12
C ASP A 47 -9.84 -9.28 -0.28
N GLU A 48 -10.40 -8.92 -1.44
CA GLU A 48 -10.44 -7.50 -1.85
C GLU A 48 -11.08 -6.56 -0.82
N PRO A 49 -12.18 -6.94 -0.14
CA PRO A 49 -12.75 -6.11 0.92
C PRO A 49 -11.79 -5.85 2.09
N PHE A 50 -10.81 -6.73 2.37
CA PHE A 50 -9.83 -6.55 3.45
C PHE A 50 -8.92 -5.34 3.22
N TYR A 51 -8.62 -4.99 1.97
CA TYR A 51 -7.77 -3.86 1.64
C TYR A 51 -8.50 -2.53 1.70
N LYS A 52 -9.82 -2.54 1.54
CA LYS A 52 -10.64 -1.33 1.50
C LYS A 52 -10.60 -0.61 2.84
N ASP A 53 -10.27 0.68 2.82
CA ASP A 53 -10.17 1.54 4.00
C ASP A 53 -9.23 1.01 5.10
N ASN A 54 -8.33 0.08 4.76
CA ASN A 54 -7.39 -0.52 5.71
C ASN A 54 -6.18 0.42 5.95
N PRO A 55 -6.00 0.98 7.16
CA PRO A 55 -4.95 1.96 7.42
C PRO A 55 -3.53 1.38 7.25
N LEU A 56 -3.34 0.11 7.57
CA LEU A 56 -2.05 -0.56 7.48
C LEU A 56 -1.66 -0.82 6.03
N PHE A 57 -2.65 -1.21 5.22
CA PHE A 57 -2.49 -1.33 3.77
C PHE A 57 -2.12 0.03 3.15
N ASN A 58 -2.88 1.07 3.49
CA ASN A 58 -2.61 2.43 3.01
C ASN A 58 -1.21 2.91 3.40
N LEU A 59 -0.77 2.64 4.63
CA LEU A 59 0.58 2.97 5.09
C LEU A 59 1.67 2.25 4.28
N ALA A 60 1.51 0.95 4.04
CA ALA A 60 2.47 0.18 3.25
C ALA A 60 2.57 0.72 1.82
N VAL A 61 1.43 1.00 1.17
CA VAL A 61 1.38 1.59 -0.18
C VAL A 61 2.06 2.96 -0.21
N LEU A 62 1.73 3.85 0.72
CA LEU A 62 2.29 5.21 0.75
C LEU A 62 3.80 5.23 0.99
N ASN A 63 4.33 4.30 1.79
CA ASN A 63 5.78 4.18 1.98
C ASN A 63 6.52 3.85 0.67
N ILE A 64 5.94 2.98 -0.17
CA ILE A 64 6.50 2.63 -1.48
C ILE A 64 6.39 3.81 -2.44
N VAL A 65 5.24 4.50 -2.47
CA VAL A 65 5.05 5.70 -3.31
C VAL A 65 6.05 6.80 -2.95
N ALA A 66 6.22 7.09 -1.64
CA ALA A 66 7.21 8.06 -1.16
C ALA A 66 8.63 7.65 -1.57
N HIS A 67 8.97 6.37 -1.41
CA HIS A 67 10.28 5.86 -1.79
C HIS A 67 10.58 6.07 -3.29
N HIS A 68 9.64 5.75 -4.17
CA HIS A 68 9.82 5.95 -5.62
C HIS A 68 9.88 7.43 -6.01
N ASN A 69 9.08 8.28 -5.37
CA ASN A 69 9.13 9.72 -5.60
C ASN A 69 10.50 10.31 -5.25
N ASP A 70 11.06 9.90 -4.11
CA ASP A 70 12.32 10.43 -3.58
C ASP A 70 13.54 9.79 -4.29
N ASN A 71 13.41 8.57 -4.82
CA ASN A 71 14.50 7.79 -5.41
C ASN A 71 14.20 7.42 -6.87
N ARG A 72 14.30 8.42 -7.76
CA ARG A 72 13.96 8.26 -9.20
C ARG A 72 15.00 7.50 -10.02
N SER A 73 16.21 7.34 -9.49
CA SER A 73 17.29 6.59 -10.14
C SER A 73 17.53 5.29 -9.40
N ILE A 74 17.67 4.20 -10.15
CA ILE A 74 18.07 2.89 -9.63
C ILE A 74 19.53 2.87 -9.14
N THR A 75 20.32 3.88 -9.53
CA THR A 75 21.69 4.10 -9.08
C THR A 75 21.80 5.43 -8.35
N THR A 76 22.57 5.43 -7.27
CA THR A 76 22.90 6.62 -6.49
C THR A 76 24.40 6.62 -6.20
N ASN A 77 25.00 7.81 -6.10
CA ASN A 77 26.39 7.98 -5.66
C ASN A 77 26.51 7.90 -4.13
N GLU A 78 25.39 7.99 -3.42
CA GLU A 78 25.28 7.81 -1.97
C GLU A 78 24.91 6.37 -1.64
N GLN A 79 25.40 5.85 -0.51
CA GLN A 79 24.99 4.51 -0.06
C GLN A 79 23.49 4.51 0.27
N SER A 80 22.70 3.76 -0.50
CA SER A 80 21.31 3.47 -0.13
C SER A 80 21.30 2.34 0.91
N PHE A 81 20.42 2.48 1.90
CA PHE A 81 20.05 1.37 2.77
C PHE A 81 18.82 0.72 2.16
N GLU A 82 18.75 -0.63 2.15
CA GLU A 82 17.51 -1.32 1.79
C GLU A 82 16.36 -0.75 2.61
N VAL A 83 15.21 -0.57 1.95
CA VAL A 83 13.98 -0.04 2.56
C VAL A 83 13.81 -0.68 3.94
N PRO A 84 13.70 0.12 5.02
CA PRO A 84 13.92 -0.37 6.36
C PRO A 84 13.01 -1.56 6.67
N ALA A 85 13.42 -2.40 7.61
CA ALA A 85 12.68 -3.55 8.14
C ALA A 85 11.18 -3.31 8.38
N SER A 86 10.74 -2.04 8.48
CA SER A 86 9.34 -1.61 8.49
C SER A 86 8.51 -2.12 7.31
N SER A 87 8.98 -2.12 6.05
CA SER A 87 8.11 -2.52 4.92
C SER A 87 7.79 -4.01 4.96
N MET A 88 8.78 -4.86 5.22
CA MET A 88 8.54 -6.29 5.43
C MET A 88 7.69 -6.55 6.68
N ALA A 89 7.94 -5.83 7.78
CA ALA A 89 7.13 -5.96 9.00
C ALA A 89 5.65 -5.60 8.76
N LEU A 90 5.38 -4.55 7.98
CA LEU A 90 4.02 -4.16 7.58
C LEU A 90 3.35 -5.26 6.75
N ILE A 91 4.04 -5.83 5.77
CA ILE A 91 3.53 -6.96 4.97
C ILE A 91 3.20 -8.18 5.84
N GLN A 92 4.09 -8.57 6.76
CA GLN A 92 3.84 -9.72 7.64
C GLN A 92 2.68 -9.48 8.61
N THR A 93 2.54 -8.23 9.08
CA THR A 93 1.38 -7.82 9.90
C THR A 93 0.10 -7.92 9.08
N LEU A 94 0.08 -7.39 7.85
CA LEU A 94 -1.06 -7.50 6.93
C LEU A 94 -1.47 -8.95 6.64
N ARG A 95 -0.51 -9.86 6.44
CA ARG A 95 -0.79 -11.30 6.24
C ARG A 95 -1.42 -11.95 7.48
N SER A 96 -0.98 -11.56 8.67
CA SER A 96 -1.55 -12.05 9.93
C SER A 96 -2.96 -11.51 10.14
N ASP A 97 -3.15 -10.20 9.91
CA ASP A 97 -4.45 -9.55 10.00
C ASP A 97 -5.45 -10.10 8.99
N LEU A 98 -5.02 -10.42 7.76
CA LEU A 98 -5.86 -11.05 6.75
C LEU A 98 -6.35 -12.44 7.23
N THR A 99 -5.49 -13.21 7.87
CA THR A 99 -5.85 -14.53 8.41
C THR A 99 -6.97 -14.40 9.45
N LYS A 100 -6.85 -13.41 10.36
CA LYS A 100 -7.89 -13.11 11.33
C LYS A 100 -9.18 -12.63 10.65
N TRP A 101 -9.06 -11.68 9.72
CA TRP A 101 -10.20 -11.12 9.00
C TRP A 101 -10.99 -12.23 8.27
N ARG A 102 -10.31 -13.17 7.62
CA ARG A 102 -10.96 -14.33 7.00
C ARG A 102 -11.74 -15.15 8.03
N SER A 103 -11.17 -15.43 9.20
CA SER A 103 -11.88 -16.14 10.27
C SER A 103 -13.16 -15.40 10.69
N ASP A 104 -13.06 -14.09 10.89
CA ASP A 104 -14.18 -13.25 11.34
C ASP A 104 -15.28 -13.11 10.26
N ASN A 105 -14.95 -13.34 8.97
CA ASN A 105 -15.89 -13.19 7.84
C ASN A 105 -16.34 -14.53 7.22
N LEU A 106 -15.68 -15.66 7.53
CA LEU A 106 -16.10 -17.00 7.11
C LEU A 106 -17.30 -17.51 7.92
N GLU A 107 -17.44 -17.12 9.19
CA GLU A 107 -18.62 -17.47 10.02
C GLU A 107 -19.93 -16.91 9.45
N VAL A 108 -19.88 -15.79 8.72
CA VAL A 108 -21.06 -15.13 8.14
C VAL A 108 -21.60 -15.90 6.92
N ILE A 109 -20.74 -16.60 6.18
CA ILE A 109 -21.15 -17.31 4.95
C ILE A 109 -21.80 -18.66 5.27
N ALA A 110 -21.41 -19.29 6.38
CA ALA A 110 -21.96 -20.58 6.81
C ALA A 110 -23.37 -20.47 7.42
N ASP A 111 -23.71 -19.33 8.04
CA ASP A 111 -25.02 -19.11 8.68
C ASP A 111 -26.13 -18.61 7.72
N GLU A 112 -25.77 -18.22 6.50
CA GLU A 112 -26.73 -17.84 5.44
C GLU A 112 -27.00 -18.97 4.42
N SER A 113 -26.43 -20.16 4.63
CA SER A 113 -26.50 -21.33 3.73
C SER A 113 -27.54 -22.38 4.15
#